data_AF-A0A2V5S8H5-F1
#
_entry.id   AF-A0A2V5S8H5-F1
#
_cell.length_a   1.000
_cell.length_b   1.000
_cell.length_c   1.000
_cell.angle_alpha   90.00
_cell.angle_beta   90.00
_cell.angle_gamma   90.00
#
_symmetry.space_group_name_H-M   'P 1'
#
loop_
_entity.id
_entity.type
_entity.pdbx_description
1 polymer ?
#
loop_
_entity_poly.entity_id
_entity_poly.type
_entity_poly.pdbx_seq_one_letter_code
_entity_poly.pdbx_strand_id
1 'polypeptide(L)'
;AILRAFHNAFSNASIWASADEQWIMMGIKGPGRAVKEEEISRLWSDPATSADLSLVGLEVPQQLGALFLMDRDEIDRVTHNIAPLTDIYPKRLTNEHWDEEASHRFALPYMEASSAVHRFLGSPLISRIWPEALNESLESCFIVREGRYRCGTVGRCNSLAELDIYLRHSPLRTPVLEVLGSDEFRVAIAERVARKSDTPPLETIPDLIAGAMARRDIDVAIRLLESEADRGASSLNDMFLLTYLYCLNGSVAKAEALATANAGSIKRNWFVDWLWGKLETDFGFHPPP
;
A
#
# COMPACT_ATOMS: atom_id res chain seq x y z
N ALA A 1 3.49 28.52 -3.70
CA ALA A 1 2.62 29.71 -3.54
C ALA A 1 1.22 29.37 -3.01
N ILE A 2 0.52 28.37 -3.59
CA ILE A 2 -0.82 27.95 -3.15
C ILE A 2 -0.83 27.49 -1.69
N LEU A 3 0.07 26.57 -1.33
CA LEU A 3 0.17 26.05 0.02
C LEU A 3 0.41 27.15 1.08
N ARG A 4 1.22 28.18 0.74
CA ARG A 4 1.41 29.36 1.59
C ARG A 4 0.11 30.15 1.78
N ALA A 5 -0.62 30.40 0.70
CA ALA A 5 -1.89 31.11 0.77
C ALA A 5 -2.91 30.35 1.63
N PHE A 6 -2.95 29.02 1.48
CA PHE A 6 -3.79 28.14 2.28
C PHE A 6 -3.45 28.19 3.78
N HIS A 7 -2.16 28.10 4.11
CA HIS A 7 -1.66 28.28 5.49
C HIS A 7 -2.09 29.63 6.10
N ASN A 8 -2.08 30.70 5.31
CA ASN A 8 -2.48 32.01 5.79
C ASN A 8 -3.99 32.13 6.04
N ALA A 9 -4.81 31.34 5.33
CA ALA A 9 -6.27 31.39 5.42
C ALA A 9 -6.85 30.58 6.58
N PHE A 10 -6.20 29.48 6.99
CA PHE A 10 -6.72 28.56 8.02
C PHE A 10 -5.78 28.50 9.21
N SER A 11 -6.31 28.71 10.43
CA SER A 11 -5.54 28.59 11.68
C SER A 11 -4.95 27.21 11.89
N ASN A 12 -5.62 26.16 11.38
CA ASN A 12 -5.14 24.79 11.39
C ASN A 12 -5.18 24.25 9.95
N ALA A 13 -4.06 24.34 9.26
CA ALA A 13 -3.87 23.77 7.93
C ALA A 13 -3.13 22.43 8.06
N SER A 14 -3.50 21.46 7.23
CA SER A 14 -2.87 20.14 7.20
C SER A 14 -2.89 19.56 5.79
N ILE A 15 -1.95 18.67 5.52
CA ILE A 15 -1.82 17.95 4.27
C ILE A 15 -1.95 16.46 4.54
N TRP A 16 -2.79 15.81 3.75
CA TRP A 16 -3.04 14.38 3.81
C TRP A 16 -2.80 13.79 2.43
N ALA A 17 -2.12 12.66 2.36
CA ALA A 17 -1.98 11.85 1.17
C ALA A 17 -3.31 11.13 0.90
N SER A 18 -3.65 10.94 -0.36
CA SER A 18 -4.56 9.88 -0.77
C SER A 18 -3.84 8.53 -0.70
N ALA A 19 -4.51 7.46 -1.15
CA ALA A 19 -3.87 6.15 -1.33
C ALA A 19 -2.70 6.19 -2.36
N ASP A 20 -2.55 7.31 -3.10
CA ASP A 20 -1.59 7.57 -4.17
C ASP A 20 -0.85 8.94 -4.02
N GLU A 21 -0.18 9.41 -5.09
CA GLU A 21 0.56 10.69 -5.19
C GLU A 21 -0.26 11.98 -5.01
N GLN A 22 -1.58 11.88 -4.86
CA GLN A 22 -2.42 13.07 -4.69
C GLN A 22 -2.42 13.53 -3.23
N TRP A 23 -2.17 14.82 -3.03
CA TRP A 23 -2.18 15.44 -1.70
C TRP A 23 -3.40 16.35 -1.55
N ILE A 24 -4.08 16.20 -0.43
CA ILE A 24 -5.29 16.92 -0.07
C ILE A 24 -4.94 17.97 0.99
N MET A 25 -5.27 19.23 0.71
CA MET A 25 -5.19 20.33 1.67
C MET A 25 -6.46 20.37 2.52
N MET A 26 -6.33 20.23 3.83
CA MET A 26 -7.44 20.31 4.78
C MET A 26 -7.25 21.48 5.74
N GLY A 27 -8.30 22.29 5.88
CA GLY A 27 -8.29 23.51 6.67
C GLY A 27 -9.41 23.52 7.69
N ILE A 28 -9.06 23.64 8.97
CA ILE A 28 -10.00 23.71 10.09
C ILE A 28 -10.02 25.13 10.64
N LYS A 29 -11.22 25.71 10.76
CA LYS A 29 -11.42 26.97 11.46
C LYS A 29 -11.52 26.71 12.95
N GLY A 30 -10.70 27.41 13.74
CA GLY A 30 -10.66 27.23 15.18
C GLY A 30 -9.88 25.97 15.59
N PRO A 31 -9.90 25.61 16.88
CA PRO A 31 -8.93 24.70 17.48
C PRO A 31 -8.98 23.23 17.03
N GLY A 32 -9.99 22.82 16.26
CA GLY A 32 -10.31 21.39 16.08
C GLY A 32 -11.01 20.82 17.31
N ARG A 33 -11.72 19.70 17.12
CA ARG A 33 -12.46 19.00 18.17
C ARG A 33 -11.78 17.66 18.42
N ALA A 34 -11.58 17.32 19.68
CA ALA A 34 -11.18 15.98 20.07
C ALA A 34 -12.28 14.99 19.65
N VAL A 35 -11.89 14.00 18.87
CA VAL A 35 -12.77 12.92 18.42
C VAL A 35 -12.50 11.72 19.32
N LYS A 36 -13.56 11.02 19.72
CA LYS A 36 -13.41 9.76 20.45
C LYS A 36 -13.14 8.61 19.48
N GLU A 37 -12.45 7.57 19.94
CA GLU A 37 -12.22 6.37 19.14
C GLU A 37 -13.53 5.81 18.57
N GLU A 38 -14.58 5.72 19.40
CA GLU A 38 -15.85 5.15 18.95
C GLU A 38 -16.54 5.99 17.88
N GLU A 39 -16.25 7.29 17.78
CA GLU A 39 -16.77 8.13 16.71
C GLU A 39 -16.06 7.84 15.38
N ILE A 40 -14.75 7.57 15.40
CA ILE A 40 -13.98 7.20 14.21
C ILE A 40 -14.34 5.77 13.78
N SER A 41 -14.34 4.82 14.70
CA SER A 41 -14.61 3.40 14.42
C SER A 41 -16.02 3.15 13.89
N ARG A 42 -16.98 4.05 14.17
CA ARG A 42 -18.32 4.01 13.57
C ARG A 42 -18.30 4.10 12.05
N LEU A 43 -17.32 4.77 11.46
CA LEU A 43 -17.23 4.88 10.00
C LEU A 43 -17.00 3.51 9.33
N TRP A 44 -16.31 2.59 10.00
CA TRP A 44 -16.12 1.20 9.53
C TRP A 44 -17.23 0.26 9.95
N SER A 45 -17.98 0.61 11.01
CA SER A 45 -19.09 -0.19 11.51
C SER A 45 -20.39 0.06 10.75
N ASP A 46 -20.56 1.27 10.21
CA ASP A 46 -21.71 1.64 9.39
C ASP A 46 -21.58 1.05 7.96
N PRO A 47 -22.53 0.21 7.50
CA PRO A 47 -22.38 -0.48 6.22
C PRO A 47 -22.24 0.42 5.00
N ALA A 48 -22.88 1.60 4.99
CA ALA A 48 -22.81 2.51 3.86
C ALA A 48 -21.43 3.17 3.80
N THR A 49 -20.95 3.65 4.95
CA THR A 49 -19.64 4.32 5.04
C THR A 49 -18.49 3.32 4.88
N SER A 50 -18.60 2.13 5.45
CA SER A 50 -17.61 1.07 5.37
C SER A 50 -17.39 0.57 3.93
N ALA A 51 -18.46 0.50 3.14
CA ALA A 51 -18.36 0.18 1.71
C ALA A 51 -17.56 1.24 0.94
N ASP A 52 -17.86 2.53 1.15
CA ASP A 52 -17.14 3.63 0.50
C ASP A 52 -15.67 3.70 0.94
N LEU A 53 -15.39 3.46 2.23
CA LEU A 53 -14.02 3.40 2.75
C LEU A 53 -13.23 2.24 2.17
N SER A 54 -13.85 1.06 2.05
CA SER A 54 -13.23 -0.10 1.41
C SER A 54 -12.92 0.16 -0.07
N LEU A 55 -13.79 0.88 -0.78
CA LEU A 55 -13.56 1.26 -2.18
C LEU A 55 -12.33 2.16 -2.37
N VAL A 56 -11.99 2.98 -1.37
CA VAL A 56 -10.79 3.83 -1.40
C VAL A 56 -9.60 3.19 -0.66
N GLY A 57 -9.67 1.91 -0.32
CA GLY A 57 -8.59 1.15 0.31
C GLY A 57 -8.34 1.44 1.79
N LEU A 58 -9.32 2.02 2.49
CA LEU A 58 -9.29 2.26 3.93
C LEU A 58 -10.08 1.19 4.69
N GLU A 59 -9.41 0.15 5.14
CA GLU A 59 -9.99 -1.03 5.80
C GLU A 59 -10.01 -0.91 7.33
N VAL A 60 -9.11 -0.09 7.90
CA VAL A 60 -9.03 0.13 9.35
C VAL A 60 -8.86 1.61 9.71
N PRO A 61 -9.34 2.06 10.89
CA PRO A 61 -9.22 3.44 11.35
C PRO A 61 -7.82 4.03 11.28
N GLN A 62 -6.81 3.24 11.65
CA GLN A 62 -5.42 3.64 11.71
C GLN A 62 -4.86 4.11 10.37
N GLN A 63 -5.41 3.62 9.25
CA GLN A 63 -5.00 4.07 7.93
C GLN A 63 -5.29 5.56 7.72
N LEU A 64 -6.32 6.14 8.36
CA LEU A 64 -6.53 7.60 8.31
C LEU A 64 -5.33 8.36 8.85
N GLY A 65 -4.77 7.93 9.98
CA GLY A 65 -3.58 8.56 10.56
C GLY A 65 -2.39 8.45 9.62
N ALA A 66 -2.22 7.30 8.98
CA ALA A 66 -1.18 7.08 7.98
C ALA A 66 -1.29 8.01 6.77
N LEU A 67 -2.46 8.56 6.45
CA LEU A 67 -2.58 9.55 5.38
C LEU A 67 -1.94 10.89 5.72
N PHE A 68 -1.65 11.22 6.98
CA PHE A 68 -1.08 12.51 7.33
C PHE A 68 0.34 12.73 6.76
N LEU A 69 0.61 13.96 6.29
CA LEU A 69 1.90 14.37 5.75
C LEU A 69 2.50 15.56 6.51
N MET A 70 1.70 16.61 6.69
CA MET A 70 2.16 17.89 7.23
C MET A 70 1.04 18.56 8.03
N ASP A 71 1.41 19.27 9.09
CA ASP A 71 0.55 20.26 9.74
C ASP A 71 1.00 21.68 9.39
N ARG A 72 0.41 22.66 10.10
CA ARG A 72 0.67 24.07 9.91
C ARG A 72 2.16 24.43 10.03
N ASP A 73 2.83 23.93 11.05
CA ASP A 73 4.21 24.33 11.36
C ASP A 73 5.16 23.83 10.28
N GLU A 74 4.93 22.60 9.81
CA GLU A 74 5.68 22.04 8.69
C GLU A 74 5.38 22.78 7.38
N ILE A 75 4.12 23.16 7.15
CA ILE A 75 3.74 24.00 6.00
C ILE A 75 4.44 25.37 6.07
N ASP A 76 4.48 26.02 7.23
CA ASP A 76 5.19 27.30 7.41
C ASP A 76 6.67 27.13 7.07
N ARG A 77 7.31 26.08 7.61
CA ARG A 77 8.72 25.76 7.38
C ARG A 77 9.05 25.62 5.89
N VAL A 78 8.28 24.83 5.13
CA VAL A 78 8.56 24.59 3.70
C VAL A 78 8.14 25.76 2.81
N THR A 79 7.28 26.66 3.29
CA THR A 79 6.78 27.80 2.51
C THR A 79 7.24 29.17 3.01
N HIS A 80 8.10 29.23 4.03
CA HIS A 80 8.43 30.45 4.77
C HIS A 80 8.82 31.64 3.87
N ASN A 81 9.70 31.38 2.90
CA ASN A 81 10.22 32.38 1.96
C ASN A 81 9.42 32.49 0.66
N ILE A 82 8.26 31.81 0.58
CA ILE A 82 7.42 31.80 -0.61
C ILE A 82 6.31 32.82 -0.44
N ALA A 83 6.21 33.76 -1.38
CA ALA A 83 5.14 34.72 -1.37
C ALA A 83 3.79 34.00 -1.69
N PRO A 84 2.70 34.26 -0.94
CA PRO A 84 1.42 33.56 -1.12
C PRO A 84 0.79 33.89 -2.47
N LEU A 85 0.03 32.96 -3.05
CA LEU A 85 -0.83 33.28 -4.18
C LEU A 85 -1.95 34.22 -3.68
N THR A 86 -2.16 35.34 -4.37
CA THR A 86 -3.26 36.28 -4.11
C THR A 86 -3.84 36.76 -5.43
N ASP A 87 -5.07 37.26 -5.41
CA ASP A 87 -5.75 37.79 -6.61
C ASP A 87 -4.98 38.94 -7.27
N ILE A 88 -4.19 39.69 -6.50
CA ILE A 88 -3.34 40.80 -6.99
C ILE A 88 -2.10 40.26 -7.71
N TYR A 89 -1.65 39.04 -7.36
CA TYR A 89 -0.46 38.40 -7.94
C TYR A 89 -0.76 36.97 -8.42
N PRO A 90 -1.67 36.79 -9.41
CA PRO A 90 -2.08 35.47 -9.86
C PRO A 90 -0.97 34.71 -10.60
N LYS A 91 0.01 35.41 -11.18
CA LYS A 91 1.17 34.83 -11.89
C LYS A 91 2.30 34.36 -10.97
N ARG A 92 2.02 34.06 -9.69
CA ARG A 92 2.98 33.40 -8.77
C ARG A 92 3.06 31.88 -8.99
N LEU A 93 2.31 31.37 -9.95
CA LEU A 93 2.40 30.00 -10.46
C LEU A 93 3.31 30.00 -11.70
N THR A 94 4.15 28.98 -11.81
CA THR A 94 4.94 28.76 -13.03
C THR A 94 4.05 28.16 -14.11
N ASN A 95 4.34 28.54 -15.36
CA ASN A 95 3.78 27.87 -16.55
C ASN A 95 4.75 26.83 -17.11
N GLU A 96 5.88 26.60 -16.43
CA GLU A 96 6.82 25.55 -16.80
C GLU A 96 6.16 24.19 -16.67
N HIS A 97 6.68 23.23 -17.43
CA HIS A 97 6.23 21.86 -17.37
C HIS A 97 6.52 21.28 -15.99
N TRP A 98 5.67 20.35 -15.57
CA TRP A 98 5.81 19.63 -14.32
C TRP A 98 7.15 18.87 -14.28
N ASP A 99 7.96 19.11 -13.24
CA ASP A 99 9.19 18.36 -12.98
C ASP A 99 8.86 17.22 -12.02
N GLU A 100 8.67 16.04 -12.61
CA GLU A 100 8.32 14.81 -11.90
C GLU A 100 9.43 14.39 -10.91
N GLU A 101 10.70 14.47 -11.31
CA GLU A 101 11.83 14.09 -10.46
C GLU A 101 11.97 15.02 -9.25
N ALA A 102 11.83 16.34 -9.45
CA ALA A 102 11.83 17.29 -8.34
C ALA A 102 10.66 17.05 -7.38
N SER A 103 9.49 16.69 -7.91
CA SER A 103 8.30 16.41 -7.11
C SER A 103 8.48 15.17 -6.24
N HIS A 104 9.06 14.10 -6.78
CA HIS A 104 9.38 12.90 -6.00
C HIS A 104 10.46 13.16 -4.96
N ARG A 105 11.52 13.91 -5.31
CA ARG A 105 12.55 14.29 -4.33
C ARG A 105 11.97 15.10 -3.18
N PHE A 106 10.98 15.95 -3.45
CA PHE A 106 10.28 16.70 -2.42
C PHE A 106 9.33 15.83 -1.58
N ALA A 107 8.58 14.93 -2.21
CA ALA A 107 7.58 14.10 -1.55
C ALA A 107 8.19 12.95 -0.72
N LEU A 108 9.31 12.38 -1.14
CA LEU A 108 9.91 11.18 -0.54
C LEU A 108 10.10 11.29 0.99
N PRO A 109 10.67 12.36 1.56
CA PRO A 109 10.82 12.48 3.02
C PRO A 109 9.49 12.53 3.78
N TYR A 110 8.38 12.88 3.11
CA TYR A 110 7.03 12.89 3.67
C TYR A 110 6.36 11.52 3.65
N MET A 111 6.77 10.68 2.71
CA MET A 111 6.24 9.33 2.52
C MET A 111 6.95 8.29 3.38
N GLU A 112 8.24 8.47 3.69
CA GLU A 112 9.02 7.59 4.58
C GLU A 112 8.32 7.36 5.93
N ALA A 113 8.08 6.10 6.27
CA ALA A 113 7.22 5.70 7.39
C ALA A 113 7.74 6.23 8.73
N SER A 114 9.03 6.05 9.02
CA SER A 114 9.65 6.50 10.27
C SER A 114 9.50 8.01 10.48
N SER A 115 9.82 8.80 9.46
CA SER A 115 9.71 10.26 9.48
C SER A 115 8.24 10.72 9.56
N ALA A 116 7.33 10.01 8.88
CA ALA A 116 5.93 10.35 8.82
C ALA A 116 5.19 10.06 10.13
N VAL A 117 5.45 8.91 10.76
CA VAL A 117 4.95 8.57 12.10
C VAL A 117 5.41 9.63 13.11
N HIS A 118 6.69 10.00 13.09
CA HIS A 118 7.21 11.01 14.01
C HIS A 118 6.52 12.37 13.81
N ARG A 119 6.31 12.82 12.56
CA ARG A 119 5.57 14.05 12.27
C ARG A 119 4.11 13.98 12.72
N PHE A 120 3.45 12.85 12.51
CA PHE A 120 2.07 12.64 12.93
C PHE A 120 1.93 12.75 14.45
N LEU A 121 2.73 11.99 15.20
CA LEU A 121 2.70 11.98 16.66
C LEU A 121 3.17 13.30 17.27
N GLY A 122 4.11 14.00 16.61
CA GLY A 122 4.62 15.29 17.04
C GLY A 122 3.72 16.49 16.71
N SER A 123 2.66 16.30 15.92
CA SER A 123 1.83 17.41 15.46
C SER A 123 0.90 17.96 16.55
N PRO A 124 0.92 19.29 16.82
CA PRO A 124 -0.03 19.93 17.73
C PRO A 124 -1.49 19.79 17.30
N LEU A 125 -1.74 19.67 15.99
CA LEU A 125 -3.09 19.42 15.48
C LEU A 125 -3.54 17.99 15.81
N ILE A 126 -2.70 17.00 15.48
CA ILE A 126 -3.02 15.58 15.67
C ILE A 126 -3.22 15.24 17.14
N SER A 127 -2.34 15.71 18.03
CA SER A 127 -2.49 15.53 19.49
C SER A 127 -3.82 16.03 20.05
N ARG A 128 -4.55 16.88 19.30
CA ARG A 128 -5.84 17.43 19.70
C ARG A 128 -7.05 16.74 19.07
N ILE A 129 -6.92 16.23 17.85
CA ILE A 129 -8.05 15.65 17.09
C ILE A 129 -8.03 14.13 17.06
N TRP A 130 -6.87 13.50 17.24
CA TRP A 130 -6.67 12.07 17.09
C TRP A 130 -6.75 11.34 18.44
N PRO A 131 -7.53 10.25 18.55
CA PRO A 131 -7.53 9.42 19.74
C PRO A 131 -6.24 8.61 19.87
N GLU A 132 -5.53 8.74 21.00
CA GLU A 132 -4.27 8.02 21.26
C GLU A 132 -4.42 6.49 21.23
N ALA A 133 -5.60 5.97 21.55
CA ALA A 133 -5.91 4.54 21.49
C ALA A 133 -5.73 3.94 20.07
N LEU A 134 -5.88 4.75 19.01
CA LEU A 134 -5.65 4.32 17.63
C LEU A 134 -4.17 4.31 17.22
N ASN A 135 -3.23 4.58 18.13
CA ASN A 135 -1.81 4.51 17.83
C ASN A 135 -1.29 3.07 17.77
N GLU A 136 -2.04 2.10 18.29
CA GLU A 136 -1.69 0.68 18.16
C GLU A 136 -1.67 0.29 16.67
N SER A 137 -0.57 -0.33 16.23
CA SER A 137 -0.35 -0.74 14.82
C SER A 137 -0.37 0.39 13.78
N LEU A 138 -0.28 1.65 14.23
CA LEU A 138 -0.25 2.80 13.33
C LEU A 138 1.00 2.79 12.44
N GLU A 139 2.15 2.43 12.99
CA GLU A 139 3.42 2.32 12.26
C GLU A 139 3.32 1.38 11.05
N SER A 140 2.66 0.24 11.20
CA SER A 140 2.42 -0.70 10.09
C SER A 140 1.63 -0.05 8.95
N CYS A 141 0.66 0.82 9.25
CA CYS A 141 -0.10 1.53 8.22
C CYS A 141 0.79 2.53 7.46
N PHE A 142 1.72 3.21 8.14
CA PHE A 142 2.70 4.08 7.49
C PHE A 142 3.68 3.29 6.61
N ILE A 143 4.13 2.11 7.04
CA ILE A 143 4.99 1.22 6.25
C ILE A 143 4.27 0.77 4.97
N VAL A 144 2.99 0.38 5.08
CA VAL A 144 2.17 -0.01 3.91
C VAL A 144 2.07 1.15 2.92
N ARG A 145 1.76 2.37 3.40
CA ARG A 145 1.70 3.56 2.55
C ARG A 145 3.04 3.89 1.88
N GLU A 146 4.14 3.78 2.62
CA GLU A 146 5.48 4.00 2.05
C GLU A 146 5.79 3.01 0.92
N GLY A 147 5.51 1.72 1.14
CA GLY A 147 5.69 0.68 0.11
C GLY A 147 4.92 1.03 -1.16
N ARG A 148 3.60 1.24 -1.01
CA ARG A 148 2.72 1.64 -2.11
C ARG A 148 3.25 2.84 -2.90
N TYR A 149 3.72 3.89 -2.22
CA TYR A 149 4.31 5.05 -2.88
C TYR A 149 5.59 4.69 -3.64
N ARG A 150 6.54 3.98 -3.02
CA ARG A 150 7.79 3.60 -3.70
C ARG A 150 7.53 2.75 -4.93
N CYS A 151 6.51 1.90 -4.88
CA CYS A 151 6.24 0.92 -5.92
C CYS A 151 5.31 1.39 -7.02
N GLY A 152 4.33 2.25 -6.72
CA GLY A 152 3.47 2.90 -7.72
C GLY A 152 4.21 3.96 -8.54
N THR A 153 5.23 4.59 -7.96
CA THR A 153 5.82 5.83 -8.48
C THR A 153 7.28 5.69 -8.93
N VAL A 154 8.13 5.04 -8.13
CA VAL A 154 9.60 5.06 -8.35
C VAL A 154 10.06 3.92 -9.28
N GLY A 155 9.14 3.09 -9.78
CA GLY A 155 9.39 2.10 -10.85
C GLY A 155 10.38 0.97 -10.51
N ARG A 156 10.89 0.90 -9.28
CA ARG A 156 11.81 -0.14 -8.78
C ARG A 156 11.20 -0.84 -7.57
N CYS A 157 10.13 -1.57 -7.82
CA CYS A 157 9.55 -2.43 -6.80
C CYS A 157 9.91 -3.88 -7.00
N ASN A 158 10.18 -4.56 -5.89
CA ASN A 158 10.07 -6.00 -5.82
C ASN A 158 8.66 -6.33 -5.29
N SER A 159 7.72 -6.64 -6.18
CA SER A 159 6.33 -6.91 -5.81
C SER A 159 6.20 -8.06 -4.81
N LEU A 160 7.07 -9.08 -4.90
CA LEU A 160 7.07 -10.20 -3.96
C LEU A 160 7.59 -9.80 -2.58
N ALA A 161 8.49 -8.80 -2.50
CA ALA A 161 8.93 -8.22 -1.23
C ALA A 161 7.80 -7.46 -0.52
N GLU A 162 7.01 -6.68 -1.28
CA GLU A 162 5.83 -6.02 -0.73
C GLU A 162 4.77 -7.02 -0.29
N LEU A 163 4.53 -8.03 -1.13
CA LEU A 163 3.57 -9.07 -0.84
C LEU A 163 3.91 -9.81 0.45
N ASP A 164 5.20 -10.09 0.70
CA ASP A 164 5.64 -10.69 1.97
C ASP A 164 5.32 -9.81 3.18
N ILE A 165 5.55 -8.49 3.08
CA ILE A 165 5.20 -7.54 4.13
C ILE A 165 3.69 -7.57 4.37
N TYR A 166 2.87 -7.53 3.32
CA TYR A 166 1.42 -7.47 3.43
C TYR A 166 0.78 -8.77 3.94
N LEU A 167 1.35 -9.92 3.59
CA LEU A 167 0.85 -11.21 4.04
C LEU A 167 1.24 -11.52 5.48
N ARG A 168 2.46 -11.17 5.91
CA ARG A 168 3.01 -11.57 7.22
C ARG A 168 2.88 -10.51 8.30
N HIS A 169 2.81 -9.23 7.92
CA HIS A 169 2.91 -8.11 8.85
C HIS A 169 1.73 -7.13 8.79
N SER A 170 0.71 -7.45 8.00
CA SER A 170 -0.49 -6.63 7.87
C SER A 170 -1.76 -7.49 7.80
N PRO A 171 -2.88 -7.04 8.40
CA PRO A 171 -4.19 -7.64 8.21
C PRO A 171 -4.91 -7.12 6.96
N LEU A 172 -4.38 -6.09 6.29
CA LEU A 172 -5.03 -5.40 5.18
C LEU A 172 -5.10 -6.26 3.92
N ARG A 173 -6.26 -6.29 3.27
CA ARG A 173 -6.55 -7.07 2.06
C ARG A 173 -6.22 -6.30 0.80
N THR A 174 -6.54 -5.01 0.77
CA THR A 174 -6.42 -4.15 -0.41
C THR A 174 -4.98 -4.09 -0.92
N PRO A 175 -3.94 -3.89 -0.08
CA PRO A 175 -2.56 -3.87 -0.56
C PRO A 175 -2.13 -5.20 -1.22
N VAL A 176 -2.64 -6.34 -0.73
CA VAL A 176 -2.39 -7.66 -1.34
C VAL A 176 -3.01 -7.75 -2.73
N LEU A 177 -4.25 -7.25 -2.88
CA LEU A 177 -4.95 -7.24 -4.16
C LEU A 177 -4.25 -6.32 -5.17
N GLU A 178 -3.86 -5.11 -4.76
CA GLU A 178 -3.20 -4.11 -5.61
C GLU A 178 -1.86 -4.60 -6.15
N VAL A 179 -1.02 -5.23 -5.30
CA VAL A 179 0.28 -5.81 -5.71
C VAL A 179 0.11 -6.89 -6.78
N LEU A 180 -1.00 -7.64 -6.72
CA LEU A 180 -1.34 -8.67 -7.69
C LEU A 180 -2.15 -8.11 -8.88
N GLY A 181 -2.30 -6.79 -8.98
CA GLY A 181 -3.00 -6.12 -10.07
C GLY A 181 -4.50 -6.44 -10.11
N SER A 182 -5.12 -6.69 -8.95
CA SER A 182 -6.54 -7.00 -8.77
C SER A 182 -7.19 -5.99 -7.81
N ASP A 183 -8.50 -6.08 -7.65
CA ASP A 183 -9.29 -5.33 -6.68
C ASP A 183 -10.49 -6.17 -6.20
N GLU A 184 -11.22 -5.70 -5.18
CA GLU A 184 -12.37 -6.43 -4.62
C GLU A 184 -13.49 -6.64 -5.67
N PHE A 185 -13.64 -5.75 -6.64
CA PHE A 185 -14.65 -5.87 -7.69
C PHE A 185 -14.32 -6.99 -8.68
N ARG A 186 -13.05 -7.07 -9.11
CA ARG A 186 -12.53 -8.14 -9.97
C ARG A 186 -12.60 -9.49 -9.28
N VAL A 187 -12.20 -9.57 -8.01
CA VAL A 187 -12.35 -10.78 -7.19
C VAL A 187 -13.81 -11.22 -7.14
N ALA A 188 -14.74 -10.30 -6.87
CA ALA A 188 -16.17 -10.62 -6.80
C ALA A 188 -16.74 -11.14 -8.13
N ILE A 189 -16.26 -10.63 -9.28
CA ILE A 189 -16.61 -11.13 -10.61
C ILE A 189 -16.03 -12.54 -10.81
N ALA A 190 -14.74 -12.72 -10.55
CA ALA A 190 -14.04 -13.99 -10.73
C ALA A 190 -14.68 -15.10 -9.89
N GLU A 191 -15.01 -14.84 -8.62
CA GLU A 191 -15.72 -15.77 -7.75
C GLU A 191 -17.13 -16.11 -8.26
N ARG A 192 -17.84 -15.11 -8.82
CA ARG A 192 -19.17 -15.34 -9.41
C ARG A 192 -19.10 -16.21 -10.65
N VAL A 193 -18.06 -16.08 -11.48
CA VAL A 193 -17.84 -16.93 -12.65
C VAL A 193 -17.43 -18.34 -12.22
N ALA A 194 -16.52 -18.46 -11.26
CA ALA A 194 -16.07 -19.74 -10.72
C ALA A 194 -17.22 -20.57 -10.12
N ARG A 195 -18.20 -19.94 -9.46
CA ARG A 195 -19.39 -20.65 -8.94
C ARG A 195 -20.29 -21.27 -10.01
N LYS A 196 -20.16 -20.86 -11.27
CA LYS A 196 -21.00 -21.33 -12.38
C LYS A 196 -20.33 -22.39 -13.26
N SER A 197 -19.05 -22.71 -12.99
CA SER A 197 -18.24 -23.59 -13.83
C SER A 197 -17.45 -24.54 -12.96
N ASP A 198 -17.43 -25.83 -13.31
CA ASP A 198 -16.64 -26.83 -12.56
C ASP A 198 -15.13 -26.55 -12.60
N THR A 199 -14.67 -25.86 -13.65
CA THR A 199 -13.29 -25.37 -13.77
C THR A 199 -13.33 -23.87 -14.10
N PRO A 200 -12.73 -23.01 -13.27
CA PRO A 200 -12.70 -21.58 -13.56
C PRO A 200 -11.96 -21.27 -14.87
N PRO A 201 -12.44 -20.31 -15.68
CA PRO A 201 -11.72 -19.81 -16.85
C PRO A 201 -10.33 -19.27 -16.46
N LEU A 202 -9.33 -19.44 -17.32
CA LEU A 202 -7.95 -19.00 -17.06
C LEU A 202 -7.88 -17.50 -16.77
N GLU A 203 -8.73 -16.72 -17.44
CA GLU A 203 -8.82 -15.27 -17.29
C GLU A 203 -9.25 -14.84 -15.88
N THR A 204 -9.89 -15.73 -15.12
CA THR A 204 -10.34 -15.45 -13.75
C THR A 204 -9.37 -15.95 -12.68
N ILE A 205 -8.43 -16.83 -13.03
CA ILE A 205 -7.51 -17.45 -12.09
C ILE A 205 -6.63 -16.42 -11.35
N PRO A 206 -6.05 -15.39 -12.01
CA PRO A 206 -5.25 -14.38 -11.31
C PRO A 206 -6.04 -13.65 -10.20
N ASP A 207 -7.28 -13.26 -10.48
CA ASP A 207 -8.15 -12.58 -9.51
C ASP A 207 -8.56 -13.54 -8.36
N LEU A 208 -8.76 -14.84 -8.65
CA LEU A 208 -9.04 -15.85 -7.62
C LEU A 208 -7.82 -16.09 -6.72
N ILE A 209 -6.62 -16.14 -7.29
CA ILE A 209 -5.35 -16.23 -6.53
C ILE A 209 -5.22 -15.00 -5.63
N ALA A 210 -5.41 -13.79 -6.18
CA ALA A 210 -5.36 -12.55 -5.41
C ALA A 210 -6.38 -12.54 -4.27
N GLY A 211 -7.62 -12.97 -4.51
CA GLY A 211 -8.66 -13.08 -3.49
C GLY A 211 -8.31 -14.08 -2.38
N ALA A 212 -7.76 -15.24 -2.73
CA ALA A 212 -7.29 -16.25 -1.77
C ALA A 212 -6.15 -15.71 -0.91
N MET A 213 -5.15 -15.06 -1.53
CA MET A 213 -4.02 -14.46 -0.84
C MET A 213 -4.45 -13.31 0.08
N ALA A 214 -5.37 -12.45 -0.35
CA ALA A 214 -5.92 -11.37 0.49
C ALA A 214 -6.70 -11.92 1.70
N ARG A 215 -7.28 -13.13 1.58
CA ARG A 215 -7.87 -13.86 2.71
C ARG A 215 -6.86 -14.66 3.54
N ARG A 216 -5.60 -14.72 3.10
CA ARG A 216 -4.52 -15.56 3.67
C ARG A 216 -4.85 -17.04 3.61
N ASP A 217 -5.68 -17.44 2.65
CA ASP A 217 -5.94 -18.83 2.33
C ASP A 217 -4.84 -19.33 1.37
N ILE A 218 -3.66 -19.56 1.96
CA ILE A 218 -2.45 -19.92 1.22
C ILE A 218 -2.65 -21.25 0.48
N ASP A 219 -3.39 -22.18 1.06
CA ASP A 219 -3.66 -23.48 0.45
C ASP A 219 -4.57 -23.37 -0.78
N VAL A 220 -5.58 -22.49 -0.76
CA VAL A 220 -6.38 -22.21 -1.97
C VAL A 220 -5.52 -21.56 -3.05
N ALA A 221 -4.69 -20.58 -2.70
CA ALA A 221 -3.82 -19.90 -3.66
C ALA A 221 -2.86 -20.88 -4.35
N ILE A 222 -2.24 -21.78 -3.58
CA ILE A 222 -1.37 -22.85 -4.09
C ILE A 222 -2.13 -23.76 -5.06
N ARG A 223 -3.32 -24.25 -4.69
CA ARG A 223 -4.11 -25.13 -5.58
C ARG A 223 -4.48 -24.45 -6.89
N LEU A 224 -4.78 -23.16 -6.87
CA LEU A 224 -5.09 -22.39 -8.08
C LEU A 224 -3.86 -22.26 -8.99
N LEU A 225 -2.70 -21.93 -8.42
CA LEU A 225 -1.43 -21.85 -9.15
C LEU A 225 -1.00 -23.22 -9.73
N GLU A 226 -1.12 -24.30 -8.96
CA GLU A 226 -0.88 -25.67 -9.43
C GLU A 226 -1.79 -26.01 -10.61
N SER A 227 -3.10 -25.67 -10.51
CA SER A 227 -4.06 -25.93 -11.60
C SER A 227 -3.77 -25.13 -12.87
N GLU A 228 -3.21 -23.93 -12.74
CA GLU A 228 -2.79 -23.11 -13.87
C GLU A 228 -1.54 -23.69 -14.55
N ALA A 229 -0.59 -24.17 -13.75
CA ALA A 229 0.60 -24.87 -14.23
C ALA A 229 0.25 -26.16 -14.97
N ASP A 230 -0.65 -26.97 -14.43
CA ASP A 230 -1.13 -28.21 -15.08
C ASP A 230 -1.80 -27.95 -16.44
N ARG A 231 -2.37 -26.76 -16.62
CA ARG A 231 -2.99 -26.30 -17.88
C ARG A 231 -2.00 -25.66 -18.85
N GLY A 232 -0.71 -25.60 -18.49
CA GLY A 232 0.35 -24.99 -19.31
C GLY A 232 0.25 -23.48 -19.43
N ALA A 233 -0.45 -22.81 -18.50
CA ALA A 233 -0.69 -21.37 -18.51
C ALA A 233 0.20 -20.58 -17.53
N SER A 234 1.00 -21.27 -16.71
CA SER A 234 1.86 -20.65 -15.68
C SER A 234 3.07 -19.91 -16.28
N SER A 235 3.35 -18.72 -15.76
CA SER A 235 4.54 -17.93 -16.06
C SER A 235 5.68 -18.17 -15.05
N LEU A 236 6.88 -17.66 -15.36
CA LEU A 236 8.00 -17.67 -14.40
C LEU A 236 7.68 -16.90 -13.11
N ASN A 237 6.86 -15.84 -13.20
CA ASN A 237 6.45 -15.08 -12.02
C ASN A 237 5.51 -15.91 -11.13
N ASP A 238 4.61 -16.68 -11.73
CA ASP A 238 3.71 -17.59 -11.02
C ASP A 238 4.49 -18.71 -10.35
N MET A 239 5.57 -19.19 -10.98
CA MET A 239 6.51 -20.13 -10.36
C MET A 239 7.21 -19.51 -9.15
N PHE A 240 7.75 -18.29 -9.25
CA PHE A 240 8.37 -17.62 -8.09
C PHE A 240 7.37 -17.40 -6.95
N LEU A 241 6.14 -17.02 -7.28
CA LEU A 241 5.06 -16.87 -6.32
C LEU A 241 4.72 -18.21 -5.66
N LEU A 242 4.56 -19.29 -6.45
CA LEU A 242 4.26 -20.63 -5.93
C LEU A 242 5.39 -21.16 -5.04
N THR A 243 6.65 -20.97 -5.42
CA THR A 243 7.81 -21.31 -4.57
C THR A 243 7.76 -20.56 -3.24
N TYR A 244 7.46 -19.25 -3.26
CA TYR A 244 7.28 -18.46 -2.04
C TYR A 244 6.13 -18.99 -1.17
N LEU A 245 4.97 -19.30 -1.77
CA LEU A 245 3.80 -19.78 -1.02
C LEU A 245 4.02 -21.18 -0.41
N TYR A 246 4.76 -22.07 -1.09
CA TYR A 246 5.17 -23.33 -0.50
C TYR A 246 6.10 -23.15 0.71
N CYS A 247 7.02 -22.18 0.67
CA CYS A 247 7.79 -21.85 1.87
C CYS A 247 6.89 -21.31 2.98
N LEU A 248 5.96 -20.41 2.63
CA LEU A 248 5.05 -19.78 3.59
C LEU A 248 4.11 -20.79 4.28
N ASN A 249 3.67 -21.84 3.58
CA ASN A 249 2.84 -22.91 4.17
C ASN A 249 3.65 -24.07 4.79
N GLY A 250 4.98 -23.97 4.83
CA GLY A 250 5.88 -24.97 5.41
C GLY A 250 6.27 -26.12 4.49
N SER A 251 5.81 -26.16 3.24
CA SER A 251 6.16 -27.17 2.23
C SER A 251 7.50 -26.88 1.53
N VAL A 252 8.57 -26.60 2.29
CA VAL A 252 9.88 -26.16 1.74
C VAL A 252 10.45 -27.14 0.72
N ALA A 253 10.33 -28.45 0.95
CA ALA A 253 10.81 -29.46 0.00
C ALA A 253 10.12 -29.38 -1.38
N LYS A 254 8.84 -29.00 -1.42
CA LYS A 254 8.13 -28.74 -2.70
C LYS A 254 8.66 -27.49 -3.38
N ALA A 255 8.94 -26.44 -2.61
CA ALA A 255 9.52 -25.21 -3.10
C ALA A 255 10.87 -25.46 -3.79
N GLU A 256 11.76 -26.22 -3.14
CA GLU A 256 13.09 -26.57 -3.65
C GLU A 256 13.02 -27.44 -4.91
N ALA A 257 12.12 -28.43 -4.92
CA ALA A 257 11.89 -29.28 -6.09
C ALA A 257 11.39 -28.46 -7.28
N LEU A 258 10.46 -27.51 -7.05
CA LEU A 258 9.93 -26.63 -8.09
C LEU A 258 11.02 -25.70 -8.65
N ALA A 259 11.83 -25.08 -7.78
CA ALA A 259 12.93 -24.22 -8.20
C ALA A 259 14.00 -24.98 -9.00
N THR A 260 14.34 -26.20 -8.56
CA THR A 260 15.31 -27.07 -9.24
C THR A 260 14.82 -27.52 -10.62
N ALA A 261 13.55 -27.93 -10.71
CA ALA A 261 12.94 -28.34 -11.99
C ALA A 261 12.96 -27.21 -13.04
N ASN A 262 12.95 -25.95 -12.59
CA ASN A 262 12.94 -24.76 -13.44
C ASN A 262 14.30 -24.05 -13.53
N ALA A 263 15.38 -24.61 -12.96
CA ALA A 263 16.70 -23.97 -12.89
C ALA A 263 17.22 -23.50 -14.26
N GLY A 264 17.00 -24.29 -15.32
CA GLY A 264 17.42 -23.96 -16.69
C GLY A 264 16.71 -22.72 -17.30
N SER A 265 15.55 -22.34 -16.75
CA SER A 265 14.75 -21.20 -17.21
C SER A 265 14.98 -19.94 -16.37
N ILE A 266 15.55 -20.08 -15.18
CA ILE A 266 15.77 -18.98 -14.23
C ILE A 266 17.04 -18.22 -14.62
N LYS A 267 16.86 -16.97 -15.06
CA LYS A 267 18.00 -16.04 -15.25
C LYS A 267 18.31 -15.36 -13.94
N ARG A 268 19.54 -15.55 -13.44
CA ARG A 268 20.03 -14.87 -12.25
C ARG A 268 19.99 -13.35 -12.44
N ASN A 269 19.36 -12.65 -11.51
CA ASN A 269 19.28 -11.21 -11.44
C ASN A 269 19.08 -10.78 -9.98
N TRP A 270 19.05 -9.48 -9.73
CA TRP A 270 18.92 -8.92 -8.38
C TRP A 270 17.65 -9.40 -7.65
N PHE A 271 16.54 -9.62 -8.35
CA PHE A 271 15.29 -10.11 -7.77
C PHE A 271 15.41 -11.57 -7.33
N VAL A 272 16.00 -12.42 -8.18
CA VAL A 272 16.24 -13.84 -7.89
C VAL A 272 17.20 -13.99 -6.72
N ASP A 273 18.29 -13.23 -6.69
CA ASP A 273 19.24 -13.23 -5.57
C ASP A 273 18.56 -12.81 -4.25
N TRP A 274 17.71 -11.78 -4.31
CA TRP A 274 16.92 -11.36 -3.14
C TRP A 274 15.95 -12.47 -2.69
N LEU A 275 15.23 -13.10 -3.62
CA LEU A 275 14.21 -14.10 -3.29
C LEU A 275 14.86 -15.31 -2.63
N TRP A 276 15.93 -15.84 -3.22
CA TRP A 276 16.67 -16.96 -2.66
C TRP A 276 17.26 -16.65 -1.28
N GLY A 277 17.93 -15.52 -1.13
CA GLY A 277 18.47 -15.12 0.17
C GLY A 277 17.38 -14.96 1.24
N LYS A 278 16.21 -14.44 0.86
CA LYS A 278 15.06 -14.34 1.76
C LYS A 278 14.51 -15.70 2.13
N LEU A 279 14.28 -16.59 1.16
CA LEU A 279 13.72 -17.91 1.42
C LEU A 279 14.66 -18.77 2.28
N GLU A 280 15.97 -18.68 2.04
CA GLU A 280 17.00 -19.34 2.83
C GLU A 280 16.99 -18.83 4.28
N THR A 281 16.99 -17.51 4.46
CA THR A 281 17.01 -16.88 5.80
C THR A 281 15.74 -17.16 6.59
N ASP A 282 14.57 -17.01 5.96
CA ASP A 282 13.28 -17.03 6.67
C ASP A 282 12.70 -18.44 6.82
N PHE A 283 13.02 -19.35 5.90
CA PHE A 283 12.37 -20.67 5.81
C PHE A 283 13.35 -21.86 5.69
N GLY A 284 14.66 -21.62 5.62
CA GLY A 284 15.66 -22.69 5.47
C GLY A 284 15.63 -23.36 4.09
N PHE A 285 15.16 -22.64 3.06
CA PHE A 285 15.15 -23.08 1.67
C PHE A 285 16.57 -23.13 1.08
N HIS A 286 16.89 -24.18 0.33
CA HIS A 286 18.16 -24.32 -0.38
C HIS A 286 18.00 -23.93 -1.86
N PRO A 287 18.63 -22.84 -2.32
CA PRO A 287 18.54 -22.42 -3.71
C PRO A 287 19.12 -23.45 -4.68
N PRO A 288 18.59 -23.53 -5.91
CA PRO A 288 19.16 -24.39 -6.93
C PRO A 288 20.61 -23.96 -7.28
N PRO A 289 21.47 -24.93 -7.65
CA PRO A 289 22.89 -24.68 -7.95
C PRO A 289 23.13 -23.86 -9.22
#